data_AF-K2EIZ0-F1
#
_entry.id   AF-K2EIZ0-F1
#
_cell.length_a   1.000
_cell.length_b   1.000
_cell.length_c   1.000
_cell.angle_alpha   90.00
_cell.angle_beta   90.00
_cell.angle_gamma   90.00
#
_symmetry.space_group_name_H-M   'P 1'
#
loop_
_entity.id
_entity.type
_entity.pdbx_description
1 polymer ?
#
loop_
_entity_poly.entity_id
_entity_poly.type
_entity_poly.pdbx_seq_one_letter_code
_entity_poly.pdbx_strand_id
1 'polypeptide(L)'
;MNIQRFSIKGCILGVDDPQLQATLAQIHETPERPRCLCVPGGVEMYVAHHRQFVIKRMPETGSQHHPGCPSYEPEFRQSGLGELVGEAVLESELGSIELRVDFPWTRSSGRGVPRGEPQDVSEVEVSRRRMSLRALMHFLFERAGFNRWTPAMEGRRNQGVLHKYLQEAAESIVVKGVALTERLYVPEPFSEAAKAGAAQRRREKLA
;
A
#
# COMPACT_ATOMS: atom_id res chain seq x y z
N MET A 1 -18.00 2.78 -14.97
CA MET A 1 -16.73 3.40 -14.53
C MET A 1 -17.07 4.16 -13.24
N ASN A 2 -16.73 3.63 -12.05
CA ASN A 2 -16.96 4.39 -10.82
C ASN A 2 -15.81 5.38 -10.64
N ILE A 3 -15.81 6.41 -11.48
CA ILE A 3 -14.93 7.56 -11.32
C ILE A 3 -15.37 8.22 -10.01
N GLN A 4 -14.45 8.32 -9.05
CA GLN A 4 -14.73 8.98 -7.79
C GLN A 4 -15.13 10.43 -8.07
N ARG A 5 -16.25 10.87 -7.50
CA ARG A 5 -16.78 12.22 -7.65
C ARG A 5 -16.76 12.92 -6.31
N PHE A 6 -16.50 14.21 -6.35
CA PHE A 6 -16.41 15.06 -5.17
C PHE A 6 -17.38 16.23 -5.29
N SER A 7 -18.05 16.57 -4.19
CA SER A 7 -18.75 17.85 -4.04
C SER A 7 -17.80 18.85 -3.39
N ILE A 8 -17.59 19.99 -4.04
CA ILE A 8 -16.69 21.06 -3.58
C ILE A 8 -17.37 22.40 -3.86
N LYS A 9 -17.71 23.19 -2.82
CA LYS A 9 -18.45 24.47 -2.99
C LYS A 9 -19.71 24.36 -3.86
N GLY A 10 -20.42 23.23 -3.77
CA GLY A 10 -21.62 22.95 -4.58
C GLY A 10 -21.36 22.49 -6.02
N CYS A 11 -20.10 22.45 -6.47
CA CYS A 11 -19.72 21.86 -7.76
C CYS A 11 -19.44 20.37 -7.59
N ILE A 12 -19.82 19.56 -8.60
CA ILE A 12 -19.48 18.14 -8.66
C ILE A 12 -18.35 17.93 -9.66
N LEU A 13 -17.20 17.50 -9.19
CA LEU A 13 -16.01 17.28 -10.02
C LEU A 13 -15.55 15.83 -9.93
N GLY A 14 -15.09 15.28 -11.06
CA GLY A 14 -14.41 13.99 -11.13
C GLY A 14 -12.93 14.08 -10.79
N VAL A 15 -12.27 12.95 -10.53
CA VAL A 15 -10.81 12.87 -10.32
C VAL A 15 -10.03 13.42 -11.52
N ASP A 16 -10.49 13.14 -12.73
CA ASP A 16 -9.83 13.55 -13.98
C ASP A 16 -10.32 14.90 -14.51
N ASP A 17 -11.09 15.65 -13.71
CA ASP A 17 -11.64 16.93 -14.13
C ASP A 17 -10.52 17.99 -14.21
N PRO A 18 -10.34 18.68 -15.36
CA PRO A 18 -9.31 19.71 -15.52
C PRO A 18 -9.43 20.86 -14.51
N GLN A 19 -10.64 21.12 -13.99
CA GLN A 19 -10.89 22.18 -13.01
C GLN A 19 -10.58 21.76 -11.56
N LEU A 20 -10.30 20.48 -11.31
CA LEU A 20 -10.14 19.95 -9.96
C LEU A 20 -9.01 20.65 -9.20
N GLN A 21 -7.82 20.79 -9.80
CA GLN A 21 -6.68 21.42 -9.13
C GLN A 21 -6.94 22.87 -8.75
N ALA A 22 -7.50 23.67 -9.68
CA ALA A 22 -7.85 25.06 -9.41
C ALA A 22 -8.90 25.19 -8.29
N THR A 23 -9.88 24.29 -8.28
CA THR A 23 -10.93 24.27 -7.26
C THR A 23 -10.37 23.88 -5.88
N LEU A 24 -9.48 22.87 -5.82
CA LEU A 24 -8.82 22.46 -4.58
C LEU A 24 -7.92 23.57 -4.02
N ALA A 25 -7.20 24.28 -4.87
CA ALA A 25 -6.37 25.42 -4.47
C ALA A 25 -7.20 26.51 -3.78
N GLN A 26 -8.41 26.79 -4.28
CA GLN A 26 -9.31 27.80 -3.71
C GLN A 26 -9.90 27.44 -2.34
N ILE A 27 -9.82 26.17 -1.92
CA ILE A 27 -10.41 25.72 -0.65
C ILE A 27 -9.39 25.26 0.38
N HIS A 28 -8.13 25.04 -0.03
CA HIS A 28 -7.08 24.47 0.82
C HIS A 28 -6.87 25.21 2.14
N GLU A 29 -6.93 26.55 2.13
CA GLU A 29 -6.74 27.40 3.33
C GLU A 29 -8.07 27.90 3.92
N THR A 30 -9.17 27.21 3.61
CA THR A 30 -10.51 27.57 4.06
C THR A 30 -11.11 26.43 4.89
N PRO A 31 -12.14 26.68 5.72
CA PRO A 31 -12.85 25.61 6.42
C PRO A 31 -13.70 24.73 5.49
N GLU A 32 -13.84 25.09 4.21
CA GLU A 32 -14.59 24.31 3.23
C GLU A 32 -13.93 22.95 3.00
N ARG A 33 -14.72 21.88 3.05
CA ARG A 33 -14.24 20.52 2.91
C ARG A 33 -14.85 19.80 1.71
N PRO A 34 -14.04 19.16 0.85
CA PRO A 34 -14.57 18.32 -0.21
C PRO A 34 -15.33 17.13 0.40
N ARG A 35 -16.39 16.68 -0.27
CA ARG A 35 -17.14 15.47 0.10
C ARG A 35 -17.08 14.44 -1.00
N CYS A 36 -16.67 13.21 -0.69
CA CYS A 36 -16.76 12.10 -1.64
C CYS A 36 -18.20 11.62 -1.80
N LEU A 37 -18.70 11.61 -3.03
CA LEU A 37 -20.09 11.26 -3.36
C LEU A 37 -20.29 9.76 -3.61
N CYS A 38 -19.51 8.91 -2.94
CA CYS A 38 -19.63 7.46 -3.08
C CYS A 38 -20.83 6.86 -2.32
N VAL A 39 -21.40 7.60 -1.37
CA VAL A 39 -22.60 7.26 -0.58
C VAL A 39 -23.53 8.49 -0.49
N PRO A 40 -24.82 8.32 -0.19
CA PRO A 40 -25.73 9.43 0.07
C PRO A 40 -25.21 10.34 1.20
N GLY A 41 -25.33 11.66 1.05
CA GLY A 41 -24.81 12.66 2.01
C GLY A 41 -23.30 12.93 1.90
N GLY A 42 -22.55 12.04 1.26
CA GLY A 42 -21.12 12.15 1.02
C GLY A 42 -20.25 12.05 2.27
N VAL A 43 -19.04 11.50 2.10
CA VAL A 43 -18.06 11.40 3.19
C VAL A 43 -17.14 12.61 3.14
N GLU A 44 -16.99 13.30 4.27
CA GLU A 44 -16.11 14.45 4.38
C GLU A 44 -14.64 14.07 4.19
N MET A 45 -13.89 14.92 3.50
CA MET A 45 -12.49 14.75 3.17
C MET A 45 -11.74 16.06 3.42
N TYR A 46 -10.41 16.05 3.34
CA TYR A 46 -9.59 17.26 3.45
C TYR A 46 -8.64 17.40 2.27
N VAL A 47 -8.20 18.64 2.01
CA VAL A 47 -7.21 18.94 0.98
C VAL A 47 -5.84 19.02 1.64
N ALA A 48 -4.87 18.32 1.08
CA ALA A 48 -3.46 18.49 1.43
C ALA A 48 -2.68 18.98 0.22
N HIS A 49 -1.64 19.77 0.45
CA HIS A 49 -0.73 20.22 -0.60
C HIS A 49 0.63 19.54 -0.43
N HIS A 50 1.08 18.82 -1.45
CA HIS A 50 2.45 18.28 -1.52
C HIS A 50 3.13 18.90 -2.74
N ARG A 51 3.16 18.19 -3.88
CA ARG A 51 3.51 18.77 -5.19
C ARG A 51 2.29 19.29 -5.97
N GLN A 52 1.12 18.75 -5.64
CA GLN A 52 -0.19 19.07 -6.19
C GLN A 52 -1.19 19.02 -5.03
N PHE A 53 -2.38 19.60 -5.23
CA PHE A 53 -3.46 19.45 -4.27
C PHE A 53 -4.06 18.05 -4.38
N VAL A 54 -4.10 17.35 -3.25
CA VAL A 54 -4.64 16.00 -3.15
C VAL A 54 -5.77 15.95 -2.14
N ILE A 55 -6.83 15.22 -2.47
CA ILE A 55 -7.93 14.96 -1.54
C ILE A 55 -7.57 13.74 -0.71
N LYS A 56 -7.52 13.90 0.61
CA LYS A 56 -7.26 12.83 1.58
C LYS A 56 -8.49 12.58 2.44
N ARG A 57 -8.65 11.32 2.87
CA ARG A 57 -9.76 10.92 3.75
C ARG A 57 -9.57 11.56 5.11
N MET A 58 -10.66 11.96 5.75
CA MET A 58 -10.59 12.29 7.17
C MET A 58 -10.08 11.08 7.96
N PRO A 59 -9.27 11.28 9.02
CA PRO A 59 -8.84 10.18 9.88
C PRO A 59 -10.04 9.33 10.32
N GLU A 60 -9.86 8.01 10.33
CA GLU A 60 -10.87 7.05 10.79
C GLU A 60 -12.20 7.02 10.00
N THR A 61 -12.26 7.64 8.81
CA THR A 61 -13.47 7.64 7.96
C THR A 61 -13.45 6.64 6.81
N GLY A 62 -12.40 5.82 6.69
CA GLY A 62 -12.24 4.85 5.60
C GLY A 62 -13.43 3.90 5.44
N SER A 63 -13.99 3.40 6.54
CA SER A 63 -15.12 2.47 6.53
C SER A 63 -16.47 3.13 6.20
N GLN A 64 -16.53 4.46 6.20
CA GLN A 64 -17.74 5.22 5.86
C GLN A 64 -17.95 5.35 4.34
N HIS A 65 -16.92 5.07 3.55
CA HIS A 65 -17.03 5.08 2.09
C HIS A 65 -17.72 3.80 1.59
N HIS A 66 -18.33 3.86 0.41
CA HIS A 66 -18.86 2.67 -0.26
C HIS A 66 -17.72 1.66 -0.55
N PRO A 67 -17.88 0.33 -0.36
CA PRO A 67 -16.80 -0.65 -0.56
C PRO A 67 -16.12 -0.62 -1.94
N GLY A 68 -16.84 -0.18 -2.97
CA GLY A 68 -16.31 0.05 -4.32
C GLY A 68 -15.59 1.39 -4.54
N CYS A 69 -15.47 2.23 -3.50
CA CYS A 69 -14.80 3.53 -3.57
C CYS A 69 -13.28 3.36 -3.40
N PRO A 70 -12.44 4.08 -4.15
CA PRO A 70 -10.99 4.10 -3.93
C PRO A 70 -10.60 4.48 -2.49
N SER A 71 -11.39 5.32 -1.84
CA SER A 71 -11.17 5.76 -0.45
C SER A 71 -11.67 4.79 0.62
N TYR A 72 -12.36 3.71 0.26
CA TYR A 72 -12.80 2.73 1.25
C TYR A 72 -11.62 2.02 1.91
N GLU A 73 -11.72 1.76 3.21
CA GLU A 73 -10.82 0.90 3.96
C GLU A 73 -11.61 0.25 5.10
N PRO A 74 -11.47 -1.06 5.32
CA PRO A 74 -12.16 -1.73 6.42
C PRO A 74 -11.69 -1.20 7.78
N GLU A 75 -12.53 -1.38 8.81
CA GLU A 75 -12.14 -1.00 10.17
C GLU A 75 -10.89 -1.76 10.64
N PHE A 76 -10.09 -1.13 11.49
CA PHE A 76 -8.84 -1.73 12.01
C PHE A 76 -9.06 -3.10 12.65
N ARG A 77 -10.21 -3.35 13.30
CA ARG A 77 -10.52 -4.66 13.92
C ARG A 77 -10.84 -5.76 12.90
N GLN A 78 -11.18 -5.38 11.67
CA GLN A 78 -11.46 -6.30 10.57
C GLN A 78 -10.20 -6.56 9.72
N SER A 79 -9.14 -5.76 9.89
CA SER A 79 -7.87 -5.90 9.19
C SER A 79 -6.77 -6.33 10.15
N GLY A 80 -6.01 -7.38 9.79
CA GLY A 80 -4.80 -7.73 10.52
C GLY A 80 -3.71 -6.65 10.49
N LEU A 81 -3.85 -5.62 9.62
CA LEU A 81 -2.92 -4.50 9.52
C LEU A 81 -3.03 -3.56 10.71
N GLY A 82 -4.22 -3.33 11.26
CA GLY A 82 -4.44 -2.35 12.33
C GLY A 82 -3.62 -2.62 13.58
N GLU A 83 -3.43 -3.89 13.91
CA GLU A 83 -2.58 -4.33 15.03
C GLU A 83 -1.07 -4.19 14.77
N LEU A 84 -0.68 -3.94 13.51
CA LEU A 84 0.71 -3.82 13.08
C LEU A 84 1.13 -2.35 12.86
N VAL A 85 0.19 -1.44 12.59
CA VAL A 85 0.47 -0.01 12.43
C VAL A 85 1.01 0.58 13.73
N GLY A 86 2.10 1.33 13.65
CA GLY A 86 2.78 1.94 14.80
C GLY A 86 3.77 1.02 15.52
N GLU A 87 3.70 -0.30 15.29
CA GLU A 87 4.66 -1.27 15.84
C GLU A 87 5.55 -1.88 14.76
N ALA A 88 4.93 -2.56 13.79
CA ALA A 88 5.58 -3.29 12.70
C ALA A 88 5.57 -2.52 11.39
N VAL A 89 4.61 -1.60 11.21
CA VAL A 89 4.47 -0.72 10.04
C VAL A 89 4.62 0.71 10.52
N LEU A 90 5.71 1.36 10.11
CA LEU A 90 6.02 2.74 10.46
C LEU A 90 5.98 3.58 9.19
N GLU A 91 5.02 4.51 9.12
CA GLU A 91 4.92 5.43 8.00
C GLU A 91 5.72 6.70 8.31
N SER A 92 6.59 7.10 7.38
CA SER A 92 7.31 8.37 7.42
C SER A 92 6.44 9.49 6.85
N GLU A 93 6.68 10.73 7.31
CA GLU A 93 6.06 11.94 6.75
C GLU A 93 6.31 12.10 5.24
N LEU A 94 7.40 11.54 4.73
CA LEU A 94 7.76 11.56 3.30
C LEU A 94 7.08 10.45 2.48
N GLY A 95 6.20 9.65 3.11
CA GLY A 95 5.43 8.58 2.44
C GLY A 95 6.19 7.27 2.24
N SER A 96 7.41 7.13 2.76
CA SER A 96 8.09 5.84 2.86
C SER A 96 7.56 5.02 4.03
N ILE A 97 7.64 3.70 3.93
CA ILE A 97 7.13 2.76 4.92
C ILE A 97 8.28 1.88 5.40
N GLU A 98 8.61 1.95 6.69
CA GLU A 98 9.53 1.03 7.32
C GLU A 98 8.76 -0.16 7.90
N LEU A 99 9.15 -1.37 7.51
CA LEU A 99 8.58 -2.61 8.03
C LEU A 99 9.56 -3.33 8.94
N ARG A 100 9.05 -3.82 10.07
CA ARG A 100 9.74 -4.76 10.96
C ARG A 100 9.22 -6.17 10.71
N VAL A 101 10.11 -7.08 10.36
CA VAL A 101 9.77 -8.47 9.99
C VAL A 101 10.28 -9.48 11.02
N ASP A 102 9.58 -10.60 11.17
CA ASP A 102 9.92 -11.69 12.11
C ASP A 102 10.73 -12.84 11.46
N PHE A 103 10.95 -12.77 10.16
CA PHE A 103 11.68 -13.78 9.40
C PHE A 103 13.11 -13.31 9.04
N PRO A 104 14.03 -14.25 8.74
CA PRO A 104 15.39 -13.90 8.35
C PRO A 104 15.43 -12.99 7.12
N TRP A 105 15.94 -11.76 7.30
CA TRP A 105 16.07 -10.77 6.22
C TRP A 105 17.38 -10.88 5.45
N THR A 106 18.43 -11.32 6.14
CA THR A 106 19.76 -11.55 5.59
C THR A 106 20.09 -13.03 5.68
N ARG A 107 20.67 -13.58 4.61
CA ARG A 107 21.24 -14.94 4.64
C ARG A 107 22.62 -14.83 5.26
N SER A 108 22.74 -15.18 6.54
CA SER A 108 24.05 -15.50 7.12
C SER A 108 24.45 -16.88 6.63
N SER A 109 25.35 -16.94 5.64
CA SER A 109 26.00 -18.20 5.26
C SER A 109 26.77 -18.73 6.47
N GLY A 110 26.28 -19.82 7.09
CA GLY A 110 27.05 -20.56 8.09
C GLY A 110 26.29 -21.12 9.31
N ARG A 111 25.04 -20.74 9.57
CA ARG A 111 24.24 -21.36 10.66
C ARG A 111 22.80 -21.51 10.22
N GLY A 112 22.31 -22.75 10.12
CA GLY A 112 20.87 -22.99 10.12
C GLY A 112 20.30 -22.33 11.37
N VAL A 113 19.24 -21.55 11.23
CA VAL A 113 18.53 -20.95 12.36
C VAL A 113 18.13 -22.11 13.28
N PRO A 114 18.69 -22.23 14.50
CA PRO A 114 18.16 -23.18 15.45
C PRO A 114 16.71 -22.80 15.69
N ARG A 115 15.79 -23.76 15.67
CA ARG A 115 14.43 -23.54 16.14
C ARG A 115 14.56 -23.13 17.60
N GLY A 116 14.46 -21.83 17.89
CA GLY A 116 14.86 -21.27 19.18
C GLY A 116 14.13 -21.96 20.33
N GLU A 117 14.89 -22.53 21.26
CA GLU A 117 14.41 -22.76 22.61
C GLU A 117 14.18 -21.40 23.28
N PRO A 118 13.20 -21.26 24.20
CA PRO A 118 12.94 -19.99 24.86
C PRO A 118 14.16 -19.64 25.73
N GLN A 119 14.89 -18.60 25.32
CA GLN A 119 15.96 -18.04 26.12
C GLN A 119 15.37 -16.95 27.01
N ASP A 120 15.63 -17.03 28.32
CA ASP A 120 15.18 -16.05 29.30
C ASP A 120 15.66 -14.65 28.93
N VAL A 121 14.71 -13.74 28.74
CA VAL A 121 14.95 -12.36 28.30
C VAL A 121 15.27 -11.53 29.54
N SER A 122 16.55 -11.32 29.83
CA SER A 122 16.99 -10.29 30.78
C SER A 122 17.04 -8.94 30.05
N GLU A 123 15.87 -8.33 29.90
CA GLU A 123 15.58 -6.90 29.70
C GLU A 123 14.15 -6.83 29.15
N VAL A 124 13.29 -6.01 29.75
CA VAL A 124 11.91 -5.81 29.28
C VAL A 124 11.95 -4.94 28.01
N GLU A 125 12.48 -5.48 26.92
CA GLU A 125 12.12 -5.00 25.58
C GLU A 125 10.66 -5.39 25.37
N VAL A 126 9.76 -4.40 25.35
CA VAL A 126 8.40 -4.60 24.89
C VAL A 126 8.49 -5.26 23.51
N SER A 127 8.06 -6.52 23.41
CA SER A 127 8.03 -7.29 22.18
C SER A 127 7.16 -6.57 21.15
N ARG A 128 7.74 -5.65 20.40
CA ARG A 128 7.09 -4.97 19.27
C ARG A 128 6.64 -6.04 18.29
N ARG A 129 5.37 -6.00 17.89
CA ARG A 129 4.85 -6.91 16.87
C ARG A 129 5.69 -6.76 15.60
N ARG A 130 5.89 -7.88 14.92
CA ARG A 130 6.68 -7.97 13.68
C ARG A 130 5.85 -8.69 12.62
N MET A 131 6.09 -8.35 11.37
CA MET A 131 5.38 -8.94 10.23
C MET A 131 5.97 -10.30 9.85
N SER A 132 5.10 -11.30 9.78
CA SER A 132 5.42 -12.56 9.08
C SER A 132 5.57 -12.35 7.58
N LEU A 133 6.21 -13.31 6.89
CA LEU A 133 6.30 -13.30 5.43
C LEU A 133 4.91 -13.26 4.77
N ARG A 134 3.93 -13.95 5.38
CA ARG A 134 2.53 -13.93 4.94
C ARG A 134 1.91 -12.54 5.13
N ALA A 135 2.17 -11.88 6.25
CA ALA A 135 1.68 -10.52 6.50
C ALA A 135 2.29 -9.53 5.49
N LEU A 136 3.59 -9.65 5.18
CA LEU A 136 4.25 -8.83 4.15
C LEU A 136 3.59 -9.04 2.77
N MET A 137 3.30 -10.28 2.39
CA MET A 137 2.60 -10.58 1.14
C MET A 137 1.21 -9.92 1.10
N HIS A 138 0.41 -10.05 2.16
CA HIS A 138 -0.90 -9.39 2.24
C HIS A 138 -0.79 -7.88 2.14
N PHE A 139 0.18 -7.29 2.84
CA PHE A 139 0.45 -5.86 2.79
C PHE A 139 0.80 -5.39 1.37
N LEU A 140 1.69 -6.11 0.66
CA LEU A 140 2.01 -5.80 -0.72
C LEU A 140 0.79 -5.91 -1.65
N PHE A 141 -0.05 -6.93 -1.45
CA PHE A 141 -1.26 -7.12 -2.25
C PHE A 141 -2.28 -6.00 -2.03
N GLU A 142 -2.41 -5.52 -0.80
CA GLU A 142 -3.25 -4.38 -0.47
C GLU A 142 -2.70 -3.08 -1.07
N ARG A 143 -1.39 -2.83 -0.94
CA ARG A 143 -0.71 -1.66 -1.52
C ARG A 143 -0.79 -1.65 -3.05
N ALA A 144 -0.71 -2.82 -3.69
CA ALA A 144 -0.88 -2.98 -5.13
C ALA A 144 -2.36 -3.00 -5.58
N GLY A 145 -3.32 -2.92 -4.66
CA GLY A 145 -4.76 -2.93 -4.96
C GLY A 145 -5.32 -4.29 -5.41
N PHE A 146 -4.58 -5.38 -5.24
CA PHE A 146 -5.01 -6.73 -5.62
C PHE A 146 -6.07 -7.33 -4.70
N ASN A 147 -6.27 -6.74 -3.52
CA ASN A 147 -7.39 -7.03 -2.64
C ASN A 147 -8.74 -6.48 -3.17
N ARG A 148 -8.75 -5.75 -4.30
CA ARG A 148 -9.97 -5.16 -4.89
C ARG A 148 -10.17 -5.62 -6.32
N TRP A 149 -11.42 -5.89 -6.70
CA TRP A 149 -11.80 -6.20 -8.07
C TRP A 149 -12.84 -5.19 -8.58
N THR A 150 -12.73 -4.84 -9.86
CA THR A 150 -13.74 -4.05 -10.57
C THR A 150 -14.01 -4.69 -11.93
N PRO A 151 -15.20 -4.51 -12.53
CA PRO A 151 -15.50 -5.04 -13.86
C PRO A 151 -14.51 -4.61 -14.94
N ALA A 152 -13.88 -3.44 -14.80
CA ALA A 152 -12.86 -2.97 -15.72
C ALA A 152 -11.60 -3.84 -15.72
N MET A 153 -11.37 -4.64 -14.68
CA MET A 153 -10.20 -5.53 -14.53
C MET A 153 -10.43 -6.92 -15.15
N GLU A 154 -11.60 -7.17 -15.74
CA GLU A 154 -11.91 -8.45 -16.39
C GLU A 154 -10.83 -8.82 -17.43
N GLY A 155 -10.33 -10.05 -17.37
CA GLY A 155 -9.23 -10.53 -18.21
C GLY A 155 -7.86 -9.84 -18.04
N ARG A 156 -7.71 -8.85 -17.16
CA ARG A 156 -6.45 -8.08 -17.02
C ARG A 156 -5.51 -8.60 -15.93
N ARG A 157 -5.98 -9.41 -14.99
CA ARG A 157 -5.15 -9.96 -13.89
C ARG A 157 -4.24 -11.09 -14.38
N ASN A 158 -3.16 -10.71 -15.06
CA ASN A 158 -2.13 -11.61 -15.56
C ASN A 158 -0.78 -11.39 -14.84
N GLN A 159 0.21 -12.23 -15.12
CA GLN A 159 1.52 -12.18 -14.49
C GLN A 159 2.23 -10.83 -14.68
N GLY A 160 2.02 -10.15 -15.82
CA GLY A 160 2.65 -8.85 -16.08
C GLY A 160 2.10 -7.75 -15.20
N VAL A 161 0.78 -7.75 -15.00
CA VAL A 161 0.12 -6.84 -14.06
C VAL A 161 0.58 -7.11 -12.63
N LEU A 162 0.62 -8.38 -12.20
CA LEU A 162 1.13 -8.75 -10.87
C LEU A 162 2.58 -8.30 -10.68
N HIS A 163 3.46 -8.59 -11.66
CA HIS A 163 4.85 -8.19 -11.63
C HIS A 163 5.01 -6.67 -11.48
N LYS A 164 4.35 -5.90 -12.36
CA LYS A 164 4.45 -4.44 -12.37
C LYS A 164 4.00 -3.83 -11.04
N TYR A 165 2.77 -4.09 -10.61
CA TYR A 165 2.21 -3.39 -9.45
C TYR A 165 2.79 -3.86 -8.11
N LEU A 166 3.27 -5.12 -7.99
CA LEU A 166 3.99 -5.54 -6.78
C LEU A 166 5.38 -4.90 -6.69
N GLN A 167 6.07 -4.68 -7.82
CA GLN A 167 7.34 -3.95 -7.84
C GLN A 167 7.13 -2.48 -7.48
N GLU A 168 6.16 -1.81 -8.11
CA GLU A 168 5.79 -0.41 -7.79
C GLU A 168 5.40 -0.26 -6.30
N ALA A 169 4.61 -1.20 -5.76
CA ALA A 169 4.24 -1.18 -4.34
C ALA A 169 5.45 -1.35 -3.39
N ALA A 170 6.51 -2.01 -3.84
CA ALA A 170 7.72 -2.22 -3.05
C ALA A 170 8.69 -1.02 -3.05
N GLU A 171 8.59 -0.10 -4.01
CA GLU A 171 9.51 1.05 -4.17
C GLU A 171 9.53 1.96 -2.93
N SER A 172 8.39 2.12 -2.26
CA SER A 172 8.29 2.97 -1.07
C SER A 172 8.54 2.22 0.24
N ILE A 173 8.98 0.95 0.20
CA ILE A 173 9.08 0.08 1.38
C ILE A 173 10.54 -0.21 1.72
N VAL A 174 10.88 -0.04 3.00
CA VAL A 174 12.21 -0.31 3.56
C VAL A 174 12.09 -1.34 4.68
N VAL A 175 13.03 -2.29 4.74
CA VAL A 175 13.13 -3.29 5.80
C VAL A 175 14.56 -3.31 6.32
N LYS A 176 14.76 -2.99 7.61
CA LYS A 176 16.09 -2.87 8.23
C LYS A 176 17.05 -1.98 7.42
N GLY A 177 16.56 -0.83 6.96
CA GLY A 177 17.34 0.14 6.18
C GLY A 177 17.64 -0.24 4.73
N VAL A 178 17.14 -1.39 4.24
CA VAL A 178 17.33 -1.83 2.84
C VAL A 178 16.01 -1.73 2.09
N ALA A 179 16.03 -1.24 0.85
CA ALA A 179 14.83 -1.17 0.03
C ALA A 179 14.28 -2.58 -0.25
N LEU A 180 12.97 -2.75 -0.14
CA LEU A 180 12.33 -4.05 -0.39
C LEU A 180 12.57 -4.52 -1.83
N THR A 181 12.63 -3.60 -2.79
CA THR A 181 12.94 -3.88 -4.20
C THR A 181 14.27 -4.57 -4.42
N GLU A 182 15.24 -4.41 -3.52
CA GLU A 182 16.54 -5.10 -3.61
C GLU A 182 16.39 -6.60 -3.33
N ARG A 183 15.47 -7.00 -2.44
CA ARG A 183 15.28 -8.39 -1.97
C ARG A 183 14.04 -9.09 -2.52
N LEU A 184 13.02 -8.33 -2.93
CA LEU A 184 11.80 -8.87 -3.49
C LEU A 184 12.06 -9.39 -4.91
N TYR A 185 11.68 -10.64 -5.13
CA TYR A 185 11.62 -11.23 -6.46
C TYR A 185 10.17 -11.52 -6.82
N VAL A 186 9.68 -10.87 -7.88
CA VAL A 186 8.39 -11.19 -8.51
C VAL A 186 8.69 -11.71 -9.91
N PRO A 187 8.23 -12.91 -10.29
CA PRO A 187 8.51 -13.45 -11.62
C PRO A 187 7.98 -12.55 -12.73
N GLU A 188 8.76 -12.38 -13.80
CA GLU A 188 8.32 -11.67 -15.02
C GLU A 188 7.30 -12.53 -15.81
N PRO A 189 6.52 -11.95 -16.72
CA PRO A 189 5.68 -12.71 -17.66
C PRO A 189 6.48 -13.74 -18.44
N PHE A 190 5.95 -14.97 -18.51
CA PHE A 190 6.56 -15.99 -19.33
C PHE A 190 6.29 -15.74 -20.82
N SER A 191 7.34 -15.87 -21.63
CA SER A 191 7.27 -15.91 -23.09
C SER A 191 8.31 -16.92 -23.60
N GLU A 192 7.90 -17.82 -24.47
CA GLU A 192 8.77 -18.81 -25.14
C GLU A 192 10.00 -18.15 -25.76
N ALA A 193 9.81 -17.02 -26.46
CA ALA A 193 10.88 -16.29 -27.14
C ALA A 193 11.89 -15.65 -26.16
N ALA A 194 11.45 -15.27 -24.96
CA ALA A 194 12.28 -14.56 -23.98
C ALA A 194 12.77 -15.45 -22.82
N LYS A 195 12.44 -16.75 -22.82
CA LYS A 195 12.65 -17.65 -21.67
C LYS A 195 14.10 -17.71 -21.18
N ALA A 196 15.07 -17.70 -22.09
CA ALA A 196 16.49 -17.73 -21.74
C ALA A 196 16.93 -16.45 -21.02
N GLY A 197 16.49 -15.28 -21.53
CA GLY A 197 16.77 -13.98 -20.91
C GLY A 197 16.09 -13.81 -19.55
N ALA A 198 14.83 -14.24 -19.43
CA ALA A 198 14.11 -14.23 -18.15
C ALA A 198 14.79 -15.15 -17.11
N ALA A 199 15.27 -16.32 -17.54
CA ALA A 199 16.02 -17.21 -16.66
C ALA A 199 17.36 -16.62 -16.20
N GLN A 200 18.04 -15.86 -17.08
CA GLN A 200 19.28 -15.15 -16.74
C GLN A 200 19.04 -14.05 -15.70
N ARG A 201 18.09 -13.14 -15.96
CA ARG A 201 17.73 -12.07 -15.00
C ARG A 201 17.28 -12.63 -13.65
N ARG A 202 16.52 -13.73 -13.64
CA ARG A 202 16.16 -14.43 -12.40
C ARG A 202 17.39 -14.89 -11.62
N ARG A 203 18.39 -15.48 -12.28
CA ARG A 203 19.63 -15.91 -11.61
C ARG A 203 20.39 -14.72 -11.04
N GLU A 204 20.53 -13.65 -11.81
CA GLU A 204 21.19 -12.41 -11.36
C GLU A 204 20.48 -11.78 -10.16
N LYS A 205 19.14 -11.79 -10.15
CA LYS A 205 18.35 -11.22 -9.06
C LYS A 205 18.36 -12.05 -7.76
N LEU A 206 18.57 -13.36 -7.86
CA LEU A 206 18.56 -14.29 -6.73
C LEU A 206 19.95 -14.67 -6.21
N ALA A 207 21.01 -14.21 -6.89
CA ALA A 207 22.40 -14.36 -6.46
C ALA A 207 22.68 -13.43 -5.27
#